data_AF-A0A2N2SLM5-F1
#
_entry.id   AF-A0A2N2SLM5-F1
#
_cell.length_a   1.000
_cell.length_b   1.000
_cell.length_c   1.000
_cell.angle_alpha   90.00
_cell.angle_beta   90.00
_cell.angle_gamma   90.00
#
_symmetry.space_group_name_H-M   'P 1'
#
loop_
_entity.id
_entity.type
_entity.pdbx_description
1 polymer ?
#
loop_
_entity_poly.entity_id
_entity_poly.type
_entity_poly.pdbx_seq_one_letter_code
_entity_poly.pdbx_strand_id
1 'polypeptide(L)' 'MSKTATRIPLSVLDLAPVTQGSTPAEALRNTRELAQHAERWGYGRYWL' A
#
# COMPACT_ATOMS: atom_id res chain seq x y z
N MET A 1 -14.97 12.02 -31.19
CA MET A 1 -15.10 10.77 -30.42
C MET A 1 -14.38 10.96 -29.09
N SER A 2 -15.08 10.97 -27.96
CA SER A 2 -14.46 11.14 -26.65
C SER A 2 -13.95 9.78 -26.15
N LYS A 3 -12.67 9.68 -25.81
CA LYS A 3 -12.08 8.46 -25.25
C LYS A 3 -12.46 8.38 -23.78
N THR A 4 -13.41 7.51 -23.42
CA THR A 4 -13.71 7.20 -22.03
C THR A 4 -12.48 6.55 -21.39
N ALA A 5 -11.88 7.19 -20.39
CA ALA A 5 -10.76 6.62 -19.66
C ALA A 5 -11.27 5.51 -18.73
N THR A 6 -10.92 4.27 -19.03
CA THR A 6 -11.15 3.15 -18.10
C THR A 6 -10.35 3.36 -16.83
N ARG A 7 -10.99 3.28 -15.66
CA ARG A 7 -10.30 3.37 -14.37
C ARG A 7 -9.41 2.15 -14.21
N ILE A 8 -8.09 2.34 -14.18
CA ILE A 8 -7.12 1.27 -13.96
C ILE A 8 -7.09 0.98 -12.44
N PRO A 9 -7.29 -0.28 -12.00
CA PRO A 9 -7.17 -0.63 -10.58
C PRO A 9 -5.75 -0.37 -10.07
N LEU A 10 -5.64 0.25 -8.89
CA LEU A 10 -4.35 0.46 -8.21
C LEU A 10 -4.13 -0.63 -7.15
N SER A 11 -2.88 -0.99 -6.91
CA SER A 11 -2.46 -1.97 -5.90
C SER A 11 -1.19 -1.49 -5.21
N VAL A 12 -0.87 -2.03 -4.04
CA VAL A 12 0.30 -1.67 -3.22
C VAL A 12 1.26 -2.84 -3.14
N LEU A 13 2.55 -2.57 -3.32
CA LEU A 13 3.66 -3.43 -2.93
C LEU A 13 4.36 -2.75 -1.75
N ASP A 14 4.34 -3.37 -0.59
CA ASP A 14 5.07 -2.94 0.60
C ASP A 14 6.29 -3.84 0.79
N LEU A 15 7.47 -3.25 0.95
CA LEU A 15 8.73 -3.97 1.18
C LEU A 15 9.15 -3.99 2.66
N ALA A 16 8.27 -3.53 3.55
CA ALA A 16 8.50 -3.37 4.99
C ALA A 16 9.87 -2.74 5.33
N PRO A 17 10.19 -1.55 4.79
CA PRO A 17 11.51 -0.97 4.97
C PRO A 17 11.78 -0.62 6.45
N VAL A 18 12.93 -1.07 6.96
CA VAL A 18 13.48 -0.61 8.24
C VAL A 18 14.32 0.63 7.96
N THR A 19 13.78 1.81 8.26
CA THR A 19 14.47 3.08 8.05
C THR A 19 15.53 3.33 9.13
N GLN A 20 16.49 4.20 8.84
CA GLN A 20 17.52 4.60 9.80
C GLN A 20 16.88 5.10 11.10
N GLY A 21 17.30 4.54 12.24
CA GLY A 21 16.79 4.89 13.56
C GLY A 21 15.49 4.20 13.96
N SER A 22 14.91 3.36 13.09
CA SER A 22 13.75 2.52 13.42
C SER A 22 14.14 1.07 13.71
N THR A 23 13.20 0.30 14.25
CA THR A 23 13.35 -1.13 14.46
C THR A 23 12.48 -1.95 13.50
N PRO A 24 12.81 -3.24 13.26
CA PRO A 24 11.96 -4.13 12.47
C PRO A 24 10.50 -4.22 12.97
N ALA A 25 10.28 -4.14 14.29
CA ALA A 25 8.94 -4.15 14.86
C ALA A 25 8.13 -2.90 14.44
N GLU A 26 8.79 -1.75 14.29
CA GLU A 26 8.15 -0.53 13.81
C GLU A 26 7.83 -0.62 12.32
N ALA A 27 8.73 -1.19 11.51
CA ALA A 27 8.46 -1.44 10.09
C ALA A 27 7.21 -2.31 9.90
N LEU A 28 7.08 -3.41 10.65
CA LEU A 28 5.91 -4.28 10.59
C LEU A 28 4.62 -3.61 11.09
N ARG A 29 4.71 -2.74 12.10
CA ARG A 29 3.57 -1.93 12.54
C ARG A 29 3.11 -0.98 11.42
N ASN A 30 4.05 -0.31 10.76
CA ASN A 30 3.76 0.59 9.65
C ASN A 30 3.13 -0.17 8.47
N THR A 31 3.63 -1.36 8.14
CA THR A 31 3.04 -2.26 7.13
C THR A 31 1.58 -2.60 7.46
N ARG A 32 1.31 -3.00 8.72
CA ARG A 32 -0.08 -3.26 9.16
C ARG A 32 -0.98 -2.04 8.99
N GLU A 33 -0.51 -0.86 9.42
CA GLU A 33 -1.27 0.37 9.29
C GLU A 33 -1.51 0.72 7.82
N LEU A 34 -0.51 0.58 6.95
CA LEU A 34 -0.63 0.85 5.52
C LEU A 34 -1.64 -0.11 4.86
N ALA A 35 -1.61 -1.41 5.18
CA ALA A 35 -2.57 -2.37 4.64
C ALA A 35 -4.02 -1.99 5.00
N GLN A 36 -4.25 -1.59 6.25
CA GLN A 36 -5.57 -1.12 6.70
C GLN A 36 -6.03 0.15 5.97
N HIS A 37 -5.10 1.08 5.67
CA HIS A 37 -5.42 2.27 4.89
C HIS A 37 -5.69 1.94 3.42
N ALA A 38 -4.89 1.07 2.81
CA ALA A 38 -5.03 0.65 1.42
C ALA A 38 -6.41 0.02 1.17
N GLU A 39 -6.89 -0.81 2.11
CA GLU A 39 -8.24 -1.36 2.07
C GLU A 39 -9.31 -0.26 2.13
N ARG A 40 -9.22 0.67 3.09
CA ARG A 40 -10.16 1.79 3.20
C ARG A 40 -10.18 2.70 1.97
N TRP A 41 -9.06 2.85 1.29
CA TRP A 41 -8.93 3.67 0.08
C TRP A 41 -9.34 2.94 -1.21
N GLY A 42 -9.64 1.64 -1.14
CA GLY A 42 -10.10 0.86 -2.29
C GLY A 42 -8.98 0.42 -3.24
N TYR A 43 -7.76 0.23 -2.73
CA TYR A 43 -6.71 -0.47 -3.50
C TYR A 43 -7.10 -1.95 -3.68
N GLY A 44 -6.82 -2.50 -4.85
CA GLY A 44 -7.28 -3.84 -5.22
C GLY A 44 -6.49 -4.98 -4.59
N ARG A 45 -5.15 -4.88 -4.57
CA ARG A 45 -4.27 -5.86 -3.95
C ARG A 45 -3.23 -5.18 -3.07
N TYR A 46 -2.81 -5.90 -2.05
CA TYR A 46 -1.70 -5.55 -1.18
C TYR A 46 -0.75 -6.73 -1.12
N TRP A 47 0.51 -6.51 -1.48
CA TRP A 47 1.58 -7.49 -1.37
C TRP A 47 2.60 -7.03 -0.35
N LEU A 48 3.06 -7.97 0.47
CA LEU A 48 4.17 -7.84 1.40
C LEU A 48 5.32 -8.73 0.92
#